data_AF-A0A0Q8KE32-F1
#
_entry.id   AF-A0A0Q8KE32-F1
#
_cell.length_a   1.000
_cell.length_b   1.000
_cell.length_c   1.000
_cell.angle_alpha   90.00
_cell.angle_beta   90.00
_cell.angle_gamma   90.00
#
_symmetry.space_group_name_H-M   'P 1'
#
loop_
_entity.id
_entity.type
_entity.pdbx_description
1 polymer ?
#
loop_
_entity_poly.entity_id
_entity_poly.type
_entity_poly.pdbx_seq_one_letter_code
_entity_poly.pdbx_strand_id
1 'polypeptide(L)'
;MSGLELIGLLGTAVSGVGTIAAGAAQKNAADFEAQQMDMKAKEEVAASQRDALQKKQEGAILNSRAQALAAASGGGAGTDAPTIVKLMGQTAGQSQYNADSAMYGGYSRAAGLRDSAKGKRAEGNASLLGSVFGGFGSMAKGITSTFG
;
A
#
# COMPACT_ATOMS: atom_id res chain seq x y z
N MET A 1 47.80 -29.84 17.06
CA MET A 1 46.54 -29.08 17.04
C MET A 1 46.44 -28.37 18.38
N SER A 2 46.92 -27.13 18.43
CA SER A 2 47.04 -26.32 19.64
C SER A 2 45.69 -25.67 19.97
N GLY A 3 45.34 -25.53 21.25
CA GLY A 3 44.04 -24.99 21.71
C GLY A 3 43.67 -23.60 21.17
N LEU A 4 44.59 -22.90 20.51
CA LEU A 4 44.34 -21.65 19.78
C LEU A 4 43.57 -21.83 18.46
N GLU A 5 43.71 -22.97 17.78
CA GLU A 5 42.97 -23.25 16.53
C GLU A 5 41.47 -23.47 16.79
N LEU A 6 41.14 -24.04 17.95
CA LEU A 6 39.75 -24.28 18.37
C LEU A 6 39.04 -22.97 18.77
N ILE A 7 39.78 -21.99 19.29
CA ILE A 7 39.25 -20.67 19.66
C ILE A 7 38.96 -19.82 18.40
N GLY A 8 39.80 -19.91 17.36
CA GLY A 8 39.56 -19.24 16.07
C GLY A 8 38.32 -19.79 15.33
N LEU A 9 38.08 -21.10 15.45
CA LEU A 9 36.91 -21.77 14.87
C LEU A 9 35.60 -21.46 15.64
N LEU A 10 35.69 -21.28 16.97
CA LEU A 10 34.57 -20.83 17.80
C LEU A 10 34.21 -19.36 17.57
N GLY A 11 35.20 -18.48 17.41
CA GLY A 11 34.97 -17.05 17.12
C GLY A 11 34.31 -16.80 15.76
N THR A 12 34.60 -17.64 14.77
CA THR A 12 34.01 -17.59 13.41
C THR A 12 32.62 -18.23 13.34
N ALA A 13 32.35 -19.27 14.14
CA ALA A 13 31.01 -19.86 14.26
C ALA A 13 30.02 -18.90 14.97
N VAL A 14 30.45 -18.18 16.02
CA VAL A 14 29.60 -17.20 16.72
C VAL A 14 29.29 -15.98 15.85
N SER A 15 30.22 -15.55 15.01
CA SER A 15 30.02 -14.40 14.10
C SER A 15 29.13 -14.71 12.89
N GLY A 16 29.14 -15.95 12.37
CA GLY A 16 28.22 -16.40 11.31
C GLY A 16 26.75 -16.52 11.76
N VAL A 17 26.50 -16.98 12.98
CA VAL A 17 25.13 -17.06 13.55
C VAL A 17 24.56 -15.66 13.85
N GLY A 18 25.40 -14.74 14.35
CA GLY A 18 25.00 -13.35 14.59
C GLY A 18 24.59 -12.59 13.32
N THR A 19 25.26 -12.84 12.20
CA THR A 19 24.93 -12.21 10.90
C THR A 19 23.59 -12.72 10.37
N ILE A 20 23.33 -14.03 10.44
CA ILE A 20 22.04 -14.61 10.00
C ILE A 20 20.89 -14.10 10.86
N ALA A 21 21.06 -14.04 12.19
CA ALA A 21 20.05 -13.49 13.11
C ALA A 21 19.74 -12.02 12.81
N ALA A 22 20.76 -11.21 12.49
CA ALA A 22 20.57 -9.81 12.08
C ALA A 22 19.78 -9.69 10.76
N GLY A 23 20.07 -10.53 9.76
CA GLY A 23 19.32 -10.58 8.51
C GLY A 23 17.86 -10.99 8.70
N ALA A 24 17.59 -11.95 9.59
CA ALA A 24 16.23 -12.37 9.94
C ALA A 24 15.45 -11.25 10.64
N ALA A 25 16.09 -10.52 11.56
CA ALA A 25 15.48 -9.36 12.21
C ALA A 25 15.15 -8.25 11.19
N GLN A 26 16.05 -7.96 10.25
CA GLN A 26 15.81 -6.99 9.18
C GLN A 26 14.65 -7.40 8.27
N LYS A 27 14.57 -8.68 7.89
CA LYS A 27 13.43 -9.21 7.13
C LYS A 27 12.12 -9.01 7.88
N ASN A 28 12.08 -9.35 9.17
CA ASN A 28 10.86 -9.19 9.97
C ASN A 28 10.43 -7.72 10.10
N ALA A 29 11.39 -6.80 10.26
CA ALA A 29 11.11 -5.36 10.28
C ALA A 29 10.55 -4.88 8.93
N ALA A 30 11.16 -5.30 7.81
CA ALA A 30 10.68 -4.96 6.47
C ALA A 30 9.29 -5.56 6.17
N ASP A 31 9.03 -6.78 6.63
CA ASP A 31 7.71 -7.42 6.52
C ASP A 31 6.65 -6.66 7.33
N PHE A 32 7.00 -6.15 8.51
CA PHE A 32 6.12 -5.34 9.34
C PHE A 32 5.82 -3.98 8.68
N GLU A 33 6.82 -3.29 8.14
CA GLU A 33 6.62 -2.07 7.36
C GLU A 33 5.73 -2.31 6.14
N ALA A 34 5.95 -3.42 5.43
CA ALA A 34 5.13 -3.80 4.29
C ALA A 34 3.67 -4.08 4.69
N GLN A 35 3.44 -4.74 5.83
CA GLN A 35 2.09 -4.93 6.36
C GLN A 35 1.41 -3.60 6.71
N GLN A 36 2.14 -2.64 7.29
CA GLN A 36 1.61 -1.31 7.57
C GLN A 36 1.19 -0.58 6.27
N MET A 37 1.99 -0.71 5.21
CA MET A 37 1.63 -0.17 3.90
C MET A 37 0.39 -0.84 3.30
N ASP A 38 0.25 -2.16 3.44
CA ASP A 38 -0.95 -2.87 2.99
C ASP A 38 -2.21 -2.47 3.77
N MET A 39 -2.08 -2.20 5.07
CA MET A 39 -3.17 -1.66 5.88
C MET A 39 -3.58 -0.27 5.39
N LYS A 40 -2.61 0.65 5.20
CA LYS A 40 -2.88 1.98 4.62
C LYS A 40 -3.52 1.89 3.23
N ALA A 41 -3.10 0.93 2.40
CA ALA A 41 -3.69 0.73 1.08
C ALA A 41 -5.16 0.31 1.16
N LYS A 42 -5.52 -0.55 2.13
CA LYS A 42 -6.91 -0.93 2.36
C LYS A 42 -7.73 0.25 2.89
N GLU A 43 -7.17 1.03 3.80
CA GLU A 43 -7.81 2.24 4.32
C GLU A 43 -8.09 3.25 3.20
N GLU A 44 -7.16 3.45 2.26
CA GLU A 44 -7.38 4.35 1.11
C GLU A 44 -8.50 3.89 0.17
N VAL A 45 -8.59 2.58 -0.08
CA VAL A 45 -9.71 2.02 -0.85
C VAL A 45 -11.03 2.18 -0.10
N ALA A 46 -11.03 2.04 1.23
CA ALA A 46 -12.23 2.24 2.03
C ALA A 46 -12.64 3.73 2.11
N ALA A 47 -11.68 4.63 2.27
CA ALA A 47 -11.91 6.08 2.31
C ALA A 47 -12.46 6.57 0.98
N SER A 48 -11.83 6.19 -0.14
CA SER A 48 -12.31 6.56 -1.47
C SER A 48 -13.70 6.03 -1.80
N GLN A 49 -14.07 4.85 -1.29
CA GLN A 49 -15.45 4.35 -1.39
C GLN A 49 -16.45 5.23 -0.63
N ARG A 50 -16.10 5.68 0.58
CA ARG A 50 -16.95 6.58 1.37
C ARG A 50 -17.10 7.94 0.68
N ASP A 51 -16.00 8.50 0.18
CA ASP A 51 -16.00 9.76 -0.56
C ASP A 51 -16.86 9.66 -1.82
N ALA A 52 -16.75 8.55 -2.56
CA ALA A 52 -17.58 8.30 -3.73
C ALA A 52 -19.08 8.24 -3.39
N LEU A 53 -19.45 7.57 -2.29
CA LEU A 53 -20.85 7.55 -1.82
C LEU A 53 -21.34 8.96 -1.43
N GLN A 54 -20.50 9.75 -0.76
CA GLN A 54 -20.85 11.12 -0.41
C GLN A 54 -21.06 11.98 -1.67
N LYS A 55 -20.21 11.84 -2.69
CA LYS A 55 -20.36 12.54 -3.98
C LYS A 55 -21.68 12.17 -4.69
N LYS A 56 -22.07 10.90 -4.64
CA LYS A 56 -23.37 10.44 -5.16
C LYS A 56 -24.55 11.04 -4.39
N GLN A 57 -24.47 11.06 -3.06
CA GLN A 57 -25.51 11.67 -2.22
C GLN A 57 -25.63 13.18 -2.45
N GLU A 58 -24.51 13.89 -2.57
CA GLU A 58 -24.51 15.33 -2.92
C GLU A 58 -25.26 15.59 -4.22
N GLY A 59 -24.98 14.79 -5.27
CA GLY A 59 -25.69 14.88 -6.55
C GLY A 59 -27.19 14.60 -6.43
N ALA A 60 -27.57 13.59 -5.66
CA ALA A 60 -28.98 13.26 -5.42
C ALA A 60 -29.72 14.39 -4.69
N ILE A 61 -29.10 14.99 -3.66
CA ILE A 61 -29.67 16.12 -2.91
C ILE A 61 -29.81 17.35 -3.82
N LEU A 62 -28.78 17.65 -4.61
CA LEU A 62 -28.82 18.75 -5.60
C LEU A 62 -29.95 18.55 -6.61
N ASN A 63 -30.10 17.34 -7.15
CA ASN A 63 -31.19 17.03 -8.07
C ASN A 63 -32.58 17.14 -7.41
N SER A 64 -32.72 16.66 -6.17
CA SER A 64 -33.97 16.79 -5.42
C SER A 64 -34.33 18.27 -5.18
N ARG A 65 -33.34 19.11 -4.84
CA ARG A 65 -33.53 20.57 -4.71
C ARG A 65 -33.90 21.23 -6.03
N ALA A 66 -33.25 20.85 -7.13
CA ALA A 66 -33.57 21.36 -8.46
C ALA A 66 -35.01 21.01 -8.86
N GLN A 67 -35.43 19.76 -8.60
CA GLN A 67 -36.79 19.30 -8.85
C GLN A 67 -37.84 20.07 -8.02
N ALA A 68 -37.57 20.29 -6.72
CA ALA A 68 -38.47 21.02 -5.83
C ALA A 68 -38.62 22.50 -6.27
N LEU A 69 -37.52 23.15 -6.64
CA LEU A 69 -37.54 24.53 -7.16
C LEU A 69 -38.29 24.62 -8.49
N ALA A 70 -38.11 23.64 -9.39
CA ALA A 70 -38.83 23.57 -10.65
C ALA A 70 -40.34 23.38 -10.47
N ALA A 71 -40.75 22.58 -9.47
CA ALA A 71 -42.15 22.40 -9.12
C ALA A 71 -42.73 23.67 -8.48
N ALA A 72 -41.98 24.35 -7.61
CA ALA A 72 -42.43 25.56 -6.92
C ALA A 72 -42.52 26.79 -7.84
N SER A 73 -41.70 26.87 -8.89
CA SER A 73 -41.70 28.00 -9.83
C SER A 73 -42.82 27.96 -10.87
N GLY A 74 -43.65 26.90 -10.87
CA GLY A 74 -44.71 26.72 -11.86
C GLY A 74 -44.23 26.36 -13.28
N GLY A 75 -42.90 26.25 -13.49
CA GLY A 75 -42.31 25.86 -14.77
C GLY A 75 -42.47 24.38 -15.12
N GLY A 76 -42.85 23.55 -14.14
CA GLY A 76 -42.95 22.11 -14.30
C GLY A 76 -41.58 21.42 -14.19
N ALA A 77 -41.54 20.24 -13.56
CA ALA A 77 -40.34 19.40 -13.48
C ALA A 77 -40.33 18.28 -14.54
N GLY A 78 -41.22 18.36 -15.53
CA GLY A 78 -41.45 17.35 -16.58
C GLY A 78 -40.85 17.73 -17.93
N THR A 79 -41.26 17.01 -18.98
CA THR A 79 -40.86 17.24 -20.39
C THR A 79 -41.13 18.65 -20.89
N ASP A 80 -42.01 19.39 -20.21
CA ASP A 80 -42.43 20.75 -20.53
C ASP A 80 -41.38 21.80 -20.10
N ALA A 81 -40.36 21.41 -19.32
CA ALA A 81 -39.20 22.23 -18.94
C ALA A 81 -37.85 21.54 -19.29
N PRO A 82 -37.52 21.40 -20.59
CA PRO A 82 -36.37 20.62 -21.06
C PRO A 82 -35.02 21.10 -20.51
N THR A 83 -34.89 22.38 -20.17
CA THR A 83 -33.68 22.95 -19.57
C THR A 83 -33.41 22.39 -18.16
N ILE A 84 -34.45 22.19 -17.36
CA ILE A 84 -34.33 21.70 -15.97
C ILE A 84 -33.98 20.21 -15.96
N VAL A 85 -34.65 19.42 -16.79
CA VAL A 85 -34.36 17.98 -16.96
C VAL A 85 -32.92 17.77 -17.44
N LYS A 86 -32.46 18.59 -18.39
CA LYS A 86 -31.06 18.56 -18.86
C LYS A 86 -30.07 18.90 -17.76
N LEU A 87 -30.35 19.93 -16.95
CA LEU A 87 -29.48 20.33 -15.84
C LEU A 87 -29.39 19.23 -14.77
N MET A 88 -30.52 18.62 -14.39
CA MET A 88 -30.54 17.50 -13.44
C MET A 88 -29.78 16.28 -13.97
N GLY A 89 -29.90 15.98 -15.26
CA GLY A 89 -29.13 14.91 -15.92
C GLY A 89 -27.63 15.20 -15.93
N GLN A 90 -27.23 16.44 -16.19
CA GLN A 90 -25.82 16.87 -16.12
C GLN A 90 -25.28 16.79 -14.69
N THR A 91 -26.04 17.22 -13.69
CA THR A 91 -25.66 17.13 -12.27
C THR A 91 -25.49 15.68 -11.83
N ALA A 92 -26.39 14.77 -12.23
CA ALA A 92 -26.24 13.34 -11.97
C ALA A 92 -24.98 12.77 -12.64
N GLY A 93 -24.76 13.09 -13.92
CA GLY A 93 -23.57 12.67 -14.66
C GLY A 93 -22.28 13.16 -14.04
N GLN A 94 -22.22 14.43 -13.62
CA GLN A 94 -21.06 15.01 -12.96
C GLN A 94 -20.81 14.39 -11.58
N SER A 95 -21.86 14.15 -10.80
CA SER A 95 -21.76 13.50 -9.49
C SER A 95 -21.20 12.08 -9.63
N GLN A 96 -21.67 11.32 -10.61
CA GLN A 96 -21.17 9.98 -10.91
C GLN A 96 -19.70 10.01 -11.36
N TYR A 97 -19.35 10.91 -12.28
CA TYR A 97 -17.96 11.11 -12.71
C TYR A 97 -17.03 11.46 -11.54
N ASN A 98 -17.45 12.36 -10.66
CA ASN A 98 -16.68 12.74 -9.48
C ASN A 98 -16.50 11.56 -8.51
N ALA A 99 -17.54 10.75 -8.32
CA ALA A 99 -17.47 9.55 -7.50
C ALA A 99 -16.50 8.51 -8.07
N ASP A 100 -16.54 8.28 -9.39
CA ASP A 100 -15.67 7.33 -10.07
C ASP A 100 -14.21 7.82 -10.07
N SER A 101 -14.00 9.12 -10.26
CA SER A 101 -12.67 9.75 -10.15
C SER A 101 -12.11 9.64 -8.73
N ALA A 102 -12.94 9.80 -7.70
CA ALA A 102 -12.51 9.65 -6.30
C ALA A 102 -12.09 8.21 -5.99
N MET A 103 -12.91 7.23 -6.40
CA MET A 103 -12.57 5.81 -6.30
C MET A 103 -11.26 5.49 -7.03
N TYR A 104 -11.12 5.92 -8.29
CA TYR A 104 -9.93 5.67 -9.08
C TYR A 104 -8.67 6.25 -8.41
N GLY A 105 -8.76 7.49 -7.89
CA GLY A 105 -7.67 8.10 -7.13
C GLY A 105 -7.25 7.26 -5.91
N GLY A 106 -8.23 6.74 -5.16
CA GLY A 106 -7.97 5.84 -4.03
C GLY A 106 -7.30 4.53 -4.45
N TYR A 107 -7.78 3.89 -5.51
CA TYR A 107 -7.16 2.68 -6.06
C TYR A 107 -5.72 2.91 -6.53
N SER A 108 -5.45 4.05 -7.18
CA SER A 108 -4.10 4.42 -7.61
C SER A 108 -3.15 4.61 -6.43
N ARG A 109 -3.58 5.29 -5.36
CA ARG A 109 -2.77 5.45 -4.14
C ARG A 109 -2.53 4.11 -3.45
N ALA A 110 -3.56 3.28 -3.35
CA ALA A 110 -3.46 1.93 -2.80
C ALA A 110 -2.53 1.03 -3.60
N ALA A 111 -2.52 1.14 -4.93
CA ALA A 111 -1.58 0.41 -5.79
C ALA A 111 -0.13 0.81 -5.50
N GLY A 112 0.17 2.12 -5.41
CA GLY A 112 1.51 2.60 -5.06
C GLY A 112 1.99 2.13 -3.68
N LEU A 113 1.08 2.11 -2.69
CA LEU A 113 1.38 1.57 -1.36
C LEU A 113 1.67 0.06 -1.40
N ARG A 114 0.90 -0.72 -2.15
CA ARG A 114 1.14 -2.16 -2.32
C ARG A 114 2.45 -2.46 -3.04
N ASP A 115 2.80 -1.67 -4.04
CA ASP A 115 4.07 -1.83 -4.75
C ASP A 115 5.26 -1.46 -3.86
N SER A 116 5.11 -0.41 -3.03
CA SER A 116 6.08 -0.07 -1.99
C SER A 116 6.22 -1.20 -0.95
N ALA A 117 5.11 -1.82 -0.55
CA ALA A 117 5.10 -2.98 0.34
C ALA A 117 5.83 -4.19 -0.27
N LYS A 118 5.60 -4.49 -1.55
CA LYS A 118 6.34 -5.55 -2.26
C LYS A 118 7.84 -5.23 -2.31
N GLY A 119 8.20 -3.98 -2.59
CA GLY A 119 9.58 -3.50 -2.57
C GLY A 119 10.25 -3.76 -1.22
N LYS A 120 9.58 -3.41 -0.11
CA LYS A 120 10.09 -3.68 1.24
C LYS A 120 10.27 -5.16 1.54
N ARG A 121 9.32 -6.00 1.15
CA ARG A 121 9.48 -7.47 1.32
C ARG A 121 10.66 -8.00 0.52
N ALA A 122 10.84 -7.51 -0.71
CA ALA A 122 11.98 -7.89 -1.53
C ALA A 122 13.32 -7.43 -0.90
N GLU A 123 13.36 -6.20 -0.37
CA GLU A 123 14.51 -5.66 0.38
C GLU A 123 14.85 -6.54 1.58
N GLY A 124 13.85 -6.89 2.41
CA GLY A 124 14.04 -7.78 3.56
C GLY A 124 14.54 -9.17 3.19
N ASN A 125 14.01 -9.76 2.12
CA ASN A 125 14.46 -11.06 1.61
C ASN A 125 15.91 -11.00 1.09
N ALA A 126 16.27 -9.94 0.40
CA ALA A 126 17.63 -9.71 -0.08
C ALA A 126 18.62 -9.54 1.09
N SER A 127 18.24 -8.79 2.12
CA SER A 127 19.06 -8.61 3.33
C SER A 127 19.26 -9.92 4.09
N LEU A 128 18.23 -10.76 4.21
CA LEU A 128 18.37 -12.09 4.80
C LEU A 128 19.31 -12.98 3.98
N LEU A 129 19.11 -13.05 2.66
CA LEU A 129 19.98 -13.82 1.77
C LEU A 129 21.43 -13.33 1.85
N GLY A 130 21.66 -12.02 1.75
CA GLY A 130 22.98 -11.42 1.87
C GLY A 130 23.65 -11.72 3.20
N SER A 131 22.87 -11.73 4.29
CA SER A 131 23.35 -12.08 5.64
C SER A 131 23.70 -13.56 5.76
N VAL A 132 22.93 -14.46 5.12
CA VAL A 132 23.23 -15.90 5.05
C VAL A 132 24.48 -16.17 4.23
N PHE A 133 24.60 -15.57 3.04
CA PHE A 133 25.80 -15.71 2.19
C PHE A 133 27.04 -15.07 2.83
N GLY A 134 26.90 -13.90 3.45
CA GLY A 134 27.98 -13.21 4.17
C GLY A 134 28.42 -13.96 5.42
N GLY A 135 27.48 -14.54 6.17
CA GLY A 135 27.76 -15.42 7.31
C GLY A 135 28.53 -16.68 6.89
N PHE A 136 28.10 -17.32 5.80
CA PHE A 136 28.79 -18.50 5.24
C PHE A 136 30.17 -18.15 4.66
N GLY A 137 30.28 -17.06 3.89
CA GLY A 137 31.55 -16.60 3.33
C GLY A 137 32.57 -16.20 4.38
N SER A 138 32.12 -15.59 5.49
CA SER A 138 32.99 -15.27 6.63
C SER A 138 33.45 -16.53 7.36
N MET A 139 32.58 -17.52 7.51
CA MET A 139 32.93 -18.83 8.08
C MET A 139 33.94 -19.58 7.18
N ALA A 140 33.71 -19.64 5.86
CA ALA A 140 34.60 -20.29 4.92
C ALA A 140 35.99 -19.64 4.88
N LYS A 141 36.06 -18.30 4.86
CA LYS A 141 37.31 -17.52 4.86
C LYS A 141 38.08 -17.68 6.18
N GLY A 142 37.36 -17.78 7.30
CA GLY A 142 37.94 -18.08 8.61
C GLY A 142 38.57 -19.47 8.67
N ILE A 143 37.94 -20.48 8.08
CA ILE A 143 38.49 -21.84 7.95
C ILE A 143 39.69 -21.85 6.99
N THR A 144 39.64 -21.16 5.86
CA THR A 144 40.78 -21.15 4.92
C THR A 144 42.00 -20.45 5.50
N SER A 145 41.85 -19.41 6.32
CA SER A 145 42.99 -18.72 6.95
C SER A 145 43.57 -19.46 8.15
N THR A 146 42.88 -20.48 8.68
CA THR A 146 43.38 -21.32 9.79
C THR A 146 43.98 -22.64 9.31
N PHE A 147 43.62 -23.12 8.11
CA PHE A 147 44.12 -24.37 7.55
C PHE A 147 45.04 -24.20 6.33
N GLY A 148 45.32 -22.95 5.91
CA GLY A 148 46.21 -22.60 4.79
C GLY A 148 47.50 -21.93 5.25
#